data_AF-A0AAP8TS90-F1
#
_entry.id   AF-A0AAP8TS90-F1
#
_cell.length_a   1.000
_cell.length_b   1.000
_cell.length_c   1.000
_cell.angle_alpha   90.00
_cell.angle_beta   90.00
_cell.angle_gamma   90.00
#
_symmetry.space_group_name_H-M   'P 1'
#
loop_
_entity.id
_entity.type
_entity.pdbx_description
1 polymer ?
#
loop_
_entity_poly.entity_id
_entity_poly.type
_entity_poly.pdbx_seq_one_letter_code
_entity_poly.pdbx_strand_id
1 'polypeptide(L)'
;MKKHDPEKHVPPGGYILSETPITFNEDRESLILTVRNTGDRPIQVGSHFHFFEANKALQFDRAAAFGKRLNITATTAIRFEPGDEIEVALIAIGGKQTVYGFNNLVDGWAGDSPVAAGERVKKTIDVKRAIELGYKNLDQAPTKTSEE
;
A
#
# COMPACT_ATOMS: atom_id res chain seq x y z
N MET A 1 -41.09 -11.31 12.01
CA MET A 1 -40.36 -10.31 11.20
C MET A 1 -41.03 -10.20 9.84
N LYS A 2 -41.67 -9.06 9.53
CA LYS A 2 -42.28 -8.81 8.22
C LYS A 2 -41.15 -8.62 7.20
N LYS A 3 -41.14 -9.38 6.10
CA LYS A 3 -40.23 -9.16 4.97
C LYS A 3 -40.49 -7.74 4.44
N HIS A 4 -39.47 -6.89 4.45
CA HIS A 4 -39.55 -5.56 3.85
C HIS A 4 -39.75 -5.73 2.34
N ASP A 5 -40.84 -5.17 1.82
CA ASP A 5 -41.16 -5.12 0.40
C ASP A 5 -40.43 -3.89 -0.19
N PRO A 6 -39.30 -4.06 -0.91
CA PRO A 6 -38.39 -2.97 -1.25
C PRO A 6 -38.99 -1.93 -2.20
N GLU A 7 -40.07 -2.27 -2.92
CA GLU A 7 -40.73 -1.36 -3.86
C GLU A 7 -41.70 -0.37 -3.19
N LYS A 8 -42.13 -0.60 -1.94
CA LYS A 8 -43.23 0.16 -1.34
C LYS A 8 -42.82 1.41 -0.54
N HIS A 9 -41.54 1.67 -0.33
CA HIS A 9 -41.13 2.84 0.46
C HIS A 9 -39.75 3.40 0.09
N VAL A 10 -39.58 3.81 -1.17
CA VAL A 10 -38.40 4.58 -1.61
C VAL A 10 -38.76 6.07 -1.59
N PRO A 11 -38.07 6.93 -0.82
CA PRO A 11 -38.35 8.37 -0.80
C PRO A 11 -37.98 9.01 -2.16
N PRO A 12 -38.51 10.20 -2.50
CA PRO A 12 -38.04 10.95 -3.67
C PRO A 12 -36.52 11.15 -3.64
N GLY A 13 -35.83 10.72 -4.70
CA GLY A 13 -34.35 10.73 -4.77
C GLY A 13 -33.66 9.54 -4.10
N GLY A 14 -34.41 8.56 -3.57
CA GLY A 14 -33.86 7.33 -3.00
C GLY A 14 -33.38 6.34 -4.06
N TYR A 15 -32.52 5.42 -3.63
CA TYR A 15 -31.96 4.35 -4.47
C TYR A 15 -32.51 2.99 -4.02
N ILE A 16 -32.80 2.14 -5.00
CA ILE A 16 -33.01 0.70 -4.78
C ILE A 16 -31.70 0.01 -5.21
N LEU A 17 -30.94 -0.48 -4.24
CA LEU A 17 -29.65 -1.13 -4.50
C LEU A 17 -29.84 -2.64 -4.69
N SER A 18 -29.03 -3.25 -5.55
CA SER A 18 -28.90 -4.71 -5.58
C SER A 18 -28.23 -5.21 -4.30
N GLU A 19 -28.57 -6.42 -3.88
CA GLU A 19 -27.88 -7.12 -2.79
C GLU A 19 -26.53 -7.70 -3.22
N THR A 20 -26.24 -7.74 -4.53
CA THR A 20 -24.98 -8.27 -5.05
C THR A 20 -23.80 -7.42 -4.58
N PRO A 21 -22.81 -8.01 -3.88
CA PRO A 21 -21.62 -7.28 -3.47
C PRO A 21 -20.78 -6.89 -4.68
N ILE A 22 -20.11 -5.74 -4.58
CA ILE A 22 -19.17 -5.27 -5.60
C ILE A 22 -17.77 -5.76 -5.23
N THR A 23 -17.18 -6.59 -6.08
CA THR A 23 -15.76 -6.94 -6.02
C THR A 23 -14.93 -5.91 -6.79
N PHE A 24 -13.70 -5.67 -6.34
CA PHE A 24 -12.81 -4.68 -6.94
C PHE A 24 -11.35 -5.11 -6.82
N ASN A 25 -10.49 -4.58 -7.70
CA ASN A 25 -9.06 -4.94 -7.80
C ASN A 25 -8.79 -6.45 -8.05
N GLU A 26 -9.75 -7.21 -8.60
CA GLU A 26 -9.65 -8.67 -8.75
C GLU A 26 -8.46 -9.12 -9.63
N ASP A 27 -8.08 -8.33 -10.63
CA ASP A 27 -6.99 -8.65 -11.55
C ASP A 27 -5.59 -8.37 -10.98
N ARG A 28 -5.46 -8.15 -9.67
CA ARG A 28 -4.21 -7.71 -9.05
C ARG A 28 -3.83 -8.60 -7.89
N GLU A 29 -2.61 -9.10 -7.94
CA GLU A 29 -2.01 -9.84 -6.85
C GLU A 29 -1.83 -8.95 -5.62
N SER A 30 -2.32 -9.44 -4.48
CA SER A 30 -2.26 -8.77 -3.19
C SER A 30 -1.08 -9.30 -2.38
N LEU A 31 -0.19 -8.40 -1.98
CA LEU A 31 0.90 -8.66 -1.05
C LEU A 31 0.50 -8.19 0.35
N ILE A 32 0.60 -9.06 1.35
CA ILE A 32 0.36 -8.70 2.75
C ILE A 32 1.69 -8.29 3.38
N LEU A 33 1.73 -7.11 4.01
CA LEU A 33 2.88 -6.62 4.76
C LEU A 33 2.46 -6.19 6.17
N THR A 34 3.29 -6.54 7.16
CA THR A 34 3.16 -6.02 8.52
C THR A 34 3.82 -4.65 8.62
N VAL A 35 3.08 -3.67 9.14
CA VAL A 35 3.50 -2.27 9.22
C VAL A 35 3.39 -1.78 10.64
N ARG A 36 4.51 -1.33 11.20
CA ARG A 36 4.58 -0.79 12.56
C ARG A 36 4.79 0.72 12.56
N ASN A 37 3.96 1.47 13.29
CA ASN A 37 4.20 2.88 13.53
C ASN A 37 5.12 3.05 14.74
N THR A 38 6.37 3.42 14.47
CA THR A 38 7.39 3.65 15.51
C THR A 38 7.47 5.10 15.97
N GLY A 39 6.60 5.96 15.45
CA GLY A 39 6.50 7.37 15.84
C GLY A 39 5.63 7.57 17.07
N ASP A 40 5.60 8.81 17.53
CA ASP A 40 4.80 9.30 18.67
C ASP A 40 3.44 9.87 18.25
N ARG A 41 3.17 9.95 16.94
CA ARG A 41 1.98 10.57 16.36
C ARG A 41 1.24 9.57 15.46
N PRO A 42 -0.09 9.67 15.39
CA PRO A 42 -0.87 8.83 14.48
C PRO A 42 -0.57 9.16 13.02
N ILE A 43 -0.54 8.13 12.19
CA ILE A 43 -0.26 8.24 10.76
C ILE A 43 -1.42 7.61 9.99
N GLN A 44 -1.91 8.29 8.95
CA GLN A 44 -2.99 7.77 8.12
C GLN A 44 -2.55 7.79 6.65
N VAL A 45 -2.71 6.66 5.96
CA VAL A 45 -2.27 6.47 4.58
C VAL A 45 -3.47 6.13 3.69
N GLY A 46 -3.67 6.90 2.63
CA GLY A 46 -4.79 6.75 1.70
C GLY A 46 -4.62 5.62 0.69
N SER A 47 -5.75 5.17 0.13
CA SER A 47 -5.87 4.06 -0.85
C SER A 47 -4.95 4.16 -2.08
N HIS A 48 -4.61 5.36 -2.54
CA HIS A 48 -3.84 5.60 -3.76
C HIS A 48 -2.45 6.19 -3.51
N PHE A 49 -2.03 6.28 -2.26
CA PHE A 49 -0.69 6.74 -1.93
C PHE A 49 0.34 5.66 -2.31
N HIS A 50 1.47 6.07 -2.89
CA HIS A 50 2.56 5.14 -3.18
C HIS A 50 3.18 4.66 -1.85
N PHE A 51 2.86 3.43 -1.44
CA PHE A 51 3.05 2.99 -0.06
C PHE A 51 4.53 2.97 0.35
N PHE A 52 5.43 2.69 -0.59
CA PHE A 52 6.89 2.82 -0.41
C PHE A 52 7.33 4.19 0.11
N GLU A 53 6.64 5.27 -0.26
CA GLU A 53 6.98 6.65 0.13
C GLU A 53 6.21 7.10 1.37
N ALA A 54 5.48 6.20 2.06
CA ALA A 54 4.72 6.56 3.25
C ALA A 54 5.66 7.07 4.37
N ASN A 55 5.09 7.71 5.38
CA ASN A 55 5.83 8.40 6.44
C ASN A 55 7.04 7.57 6.97
N LYS A 56 8.19 8.25 7.15
CA LYS A 56 9.46 7.66 7.60
C LYS A 56 9.36 6.87 8.90
N ALA A 57 8.43 7.24 9.79
CA ALA A 57 8.20 6.57 11.07
C ALA A 57 7.50 5.21 10.95
N LEU A 58 6.88 4.91 9.81
CA LEU A 58 6.34 3.57 9.51
C LEU A 58 7.48 2.64 9.14
N GLN A 59 7.59 1.53 9.85
CA GLN A 59 8.57 0.49 9.62
C GLN A 59 7.90 -0.73 8.98
N PHE A 60 8.37 -1.12 7.80
CA PHE A 60 7.91 -2.26 7.00
C PHE A 60 8.94 -2.56 5.90
N ASP A 61 8.74 -3.64 5.12
CA ASP A 61 9.57 -3.92 3.94
C ASP A 61 9.28 -2.91 2.81
N ARG A 62 10.14 -1.89 2.71
CA ARG A 62 10.05 -0.83 1.72
C ARG A 62 10.27 -1.36 0.31
N ALA A 63 11.17 -2.33 0.11
CA ALA A 63 11.45 -2.88 -1.20
C ALA A 63 10.24 -3.64 -1.76
N ALA A 64 9.53 -4.37 -0.91
CA ALA A 64 8.32 -5.09 -1.28
C ALA A 64 7.13 -4.14 -1.56
N ALA A 65 7.07 -2.97 -0.93
CA ALA A 65 6.03 -1.96 -1.14
C ALA A 65 6.23 -1.06 -2.39
N PHE A 66 7.37 -1.18 -3.07
CA PHE A 66 7.69 -0.36 -4.24
C PHE A 66 6.71 -0.59 -5.39
N GLY A 67 6.21 0.50 -5.98
CA GLY A 67 5.22 0.47 -7.05
C GLY A 67 3.83 0.03 -6.60
N LYS A 68 3.55 -0.07 -5.28
CA LYS A 68 2.29 -0.56 -4.73
C LYS A 68 1.52 0.50 -3.94
N ARG A 69 0.21 0.26 -3.79
CA ARG A 69 -0.75 1.06 -3.01
C ARG A 69 -1.63 0.14 -2.16
N LEU A 70 -2.31 0.68 -1.16
CA LEU A 70 -3.25 -0.08 -0.32
C LEU A 70 -4.39 -0.69 -1.14
N ASN A 71 -4.66 -1.97 -0.91
CA ASN A 71 -5.78 -2.71 -1.49
C ASN A 71 -7.04 -2.51 -0.65
N ILE A 72 -7.50 -1.27 -0.58
CA ILE A 72 -8.73 -0.87 0.10
C ILE A 72 -9.65 -0.14 -0.87
N THR A 73 -10.89 0.12 -0.46
CA THR A 73 -11.84 0.90 -1.25
C THR A 73 -11.24 2.26 -1.62
N ALA A 74 -11.47 2.69 -2.87
CA ALA A 74 -10.99 4.00 -3.30
C ALA A 74 -11.50 5.10 -2.36
N THR A 75 -10.70 6.16 -2.18
CA THR A 75 -10.94 7.30 -1.27
C THR A 75 -10.77 7.02 0.24
N THR A 76 -10.73 5.76 0.68
CA THR A 76 -10.50 5.44 2.10
C THR A 76 -9.02 5.39 2.46
N ALA A 77 -8.72 5.18 3.74
CA ALA A 77 -7.37 5.16 4.31
C ALA A 77 -7.27 4.19 5.50
N ILE A 78 -6.05 3.73 5.78
CA ILE A 78 -5.72 2.98 7.01
C ILE A 78 -5.00 3.92 7.97
N ARG A 79 -5.37 3.84 9.25
CA ARG A 79 -4.80 4.61 10.34
C ARG A 79 -3.94 3.72 11.21
N PHE A 80 -2.75 4.19 11.53
CA PHE A 80 -1.77 3.54 12.40
C PHE A 80 -1.57 4.40 13.64
N GLU A 81 -1.99 3.91 14.80
CA GLU A 81 -1.74 4.59 16.07
C GLU A 81 -0.26 4.49 16.48
N PRO A 82 0.26 5.38 17.34
CA PRO A 82 1.63 5.28 17.85
C PRO A 82 1.90 3.92 18.51
N GLY A 83 2.95 3.22 18.08
CA GLY A 83 3.32 1.89 18.58
C GLY A 83 2.53 0.72 17.98
N ASP A 84 1.51 0.99 17.17
CA ASP A 84 0.64 -0.04 16.60
C ASP A 84 1.31 -0.80 15.45
N GLU A 85 0.92 -2.06 15.28
CA GLU A 85 1.44 -2.97 14.27
C GLU A 85 0.28 -3.68 13.57
N ILE A 86 0.09 -3.38 12.28
CA ILE A 86 -1.07 -3.81 11.50
C ILE A 86 -0.61 -4.47 10.20
N GLU A 87 -1.24 -5.57 9.83
CA GLU A 87 -1.10 -6.16 8.50
C GLU A 87 -1.94 -5.42 7.47
N VAL A 88 -1.32 -5.02 6.35
CA VAL A 88 -1.99 -4.34 5.25
C VAL A 88 -1.80 -5.09 3.94
N ALA A 89 -2.85 -5.12 3.13
CA ALA A 89 -2.83 -5.64 1.78
C ALA A 89 -2.40 -4.54 0.80
N LEU A 90 -1.42 -4.82 -0.06
CA LEU A 90 -0.89 -3.95 -1.08
C LEU A 90 -1.05 -4.56 -2.47
N ILE A 91 -1.42 -3.74 -3.45
CA ILE A 91 -1.52 -4.11 -4.86
C ILE A 91 -0.67 -3.16 -5.71
N ALA A 92 -0.18 -3.63 -6.86
CA ALA A 92 0.55 -2.79 -7.78
C ALA A 92 -0.29 -1.59 -8.24
N ILE A 93 0.34 -0.43 -8.44
CA ILE A 93 -0.26 0.73 -9.09
C ILE A 93 -0.57 0.36 -10.56
N GLY A 94 -1.65 0.91 -11.12
CA GLY A 94 -2.10 0.63 -12.48
C GLY A 94 -1.52 1.57 -13.54
N GLY A 95 -2.11 1.51 -14.74
CA GLY A 95 -1.74 2.39 -15.85
C GLY A 95 -0.28 2.17 -16.28
N LYS A 96 0.42 3.26 -16.60
CA LYS A 96 1.84 3.22 -16.99
C LYS A 96 2.80 2.98 -15.82
N GLN A 97 2.29 2.90 -14.58
CA GLN A 97 3.09 2.74 -13.36
C GLN A 97 4.18 3.82 -13.21
N THR A 98 3.88 5.04 -13.66
CA THR A 98 4.76 6.21 -13.52
C THR A 98 4.32 7.02 -12.31
N VAL A 99 5.21 7.16 -11.34
CA VAL A 99 4.97 7.75 -10.03
C VAL A 99 5.78 9.04 -9.92
N TYR A 100 5.11 10.18 -9.71
CA TYR A 100 5.73 11.50 -9.57
C TYR A 100 5.17 12.23 -8.34
N GLY A 101 5.99 13.04 -7.68
CA GLY A 101 5.57 13.81 -6.50
C GLY A 101 5.84 13.05 -5.21
N PHE A 102 4.80 12.70 -4.44
CA PHE A 102 4.90 12.01 -3.15
C PHE A 102 6.02 12.58 -2.24
N ASN A 103 7.14 11.86 -2.08
CA ASN A 103 8.32 12.33 -1.35
C ASN A 103 9.57 12.41 -2.26
N ASN A 104 9.36 12.49 -3.57
CA ASN A 104 10.38 12.58 -4.61
C ASN A 104 11.39 11.43 -4.57
N LEU A 105 10.96 10.25 -4.09
CA LEU A 105 11.86 9.10 -3.99
C LEU A 105 12.02 8.39 -5.33
N VAL A 106 10.96 8.36 -6.17
CA VAL A 106 10.96 7.62 -7.44
C VAL A 106 10.98 8.54 -8.67
N ASP A 107 10.06 9.51 -8.73
CA ASP A 107 9.85 10.46 -9.84
C ASP A 107 10.08 9.82 -11.24
N GLY A 108 9.38 8.73 -11.50
CA GLY A 108 9.49 7.98 -12.74
C GLY A 108 8.80 6.62 -12.71
N TRP A 109 9.25 5.71 -13.57
CA TRP A 109 8.62 4.41 -13.75
C TRP A 109 8.93 3.44 -12.60
N ALA A 110 7.88 2.97 -11.92
CA ALA A 110 7.90 2.08 -10.76
C ALA A 110 7.43 0.64 -11.04
N GLY A 111 7.20 0.29 -12.32
CA GLY A 111 6.82 -1.07 -12.70
C GLY A 111 7.97 -2.07 -12.66
N ASP A 112 7.60 -3.34 -12.64
CA ASP A 112 8.55 -4.46 -12.71
C ASP A 112 9.14 -4.62 -14.12
N SER A 113 10.36 -5.15 -14.20
CA SER A 113 11.03 -5.38 -15.48
C SER A 113 10.34 -6.50 -16.25
N PRO A 114 9.90 -6.27 -17.50
CA PRO A 114 9.37 -7.36 -18.33
C PRO A 114 10.48 -8.25 -18.92
N VAL A 115 11.76 -7.88 -18.77
CA VAL A 115 12.87 -8.49 -19.52
C VAL A 115 13.89 -9.21 -18.63
N ALA A 116 13.98 -8.88 -17.34
CA ALA A 116 14.97 -9.46 -16.43
C ALA A 116 14.29 -10.01 -15.18
N ALA A 117 14.65 -11.24 -14.81
CA ALA A 117 14.24 -11.85 -13.54
C ALA A 117 14.84 -11.13 -12.31
N GLY A 118 15.85 -10.29 -12.52
CA GLY A 118 16.48 -9.47 -11.49
C GLY A 118 15.78 -8.14 -11.27
N GLU A 119 15.96 -7.60 -10.07
CA GLU A 119 15.40 -6.32 -9.67
C GLU A 119 16.00 -5.16 -10.50
N ARG A 120 15.18 -4.19 -10.86
CA ARG A 120 15.64 -3.03 -11.65
C ARG A 120 16.62 -2.21 -10.83
N VAL A 121 17.78 -1.90 -11.42
CA VAL A 121 18.83 -1.07 -10.78
C VAL A 121 18.26 0.22 -10.19
N LYS A 122 17.34 0.89 -10.90
CA LYS A 122 16.69 2.11 -10.40
C LYS A 122 15.88 1.87 -9.12
N LYS A 123 15.12 0.78 -9.03
CA LYS A 123 14.39 0.40 -7.80
C LYS A 123 15.35 0.23 -6.63
N THR A 124 16.46 -0.47 -6.83
CA THR A 124 17.48 -0.64 -5.78
C THR A 124 18.10 0.69 -5.34
N ILE A 125 18.35 1.62 -6.28
CA ILE A 125 18.85 2.97 -5.97
C ILE A 125 17.81 3.74 -5.16
N ASP A 126 16.55 3.74 -5.57
CA ASP A 126 15.46 4.47 -4.91
C ASP A 126 15.24 3.95 -3.49
N VAL A 127 15.29 2.63 -3.28
CA VAL A 127 15.20 1.99 -1.94
C VAL A 127 16.37 2.39 -1.05
N LYS A 128 17.61 2.32 -1.56
CA LYS A 128 18.81 2.76 -0.80
C LYS A 128 18.71 4.22 -0.40
N ARG A 129 18.33 5.09 -1.34
CA ARG A 129 18.11 6.52 -1.10
C ARG A 129 17.05 6.76 -0.03
N ALA A 130 15.95 6.01 -0.03
CA ALA A 130 14.94 6.11 1.01
C ALA A 130 15.52 5.76 2.40
N ILE A 131 16.30 4.69 2.50
CA ILE A 131 16.96 4.29 3.76
C ILE A 131 17.94 5.39 4.22
N GLU A 132 18.76 5.93 3.33
CA GLU A 132 19.68 7.05 3.62
C GLU A 132 18.96 8.32 4.10
N LEU A 133 17.76 8.58 3.56
CA LEU A 133 16.90 9.69 3.99
C LEU A 133 16.13 9.41 5.29
N GLY A 134 16.34 8.26 5.92
CA GLY A 134 15.76 7.88 7.21
C GLY A 134 14.37 7.26 7.13
N TYR A 135 13.95 6.74 5.97
CA TYR A 135 12.73 5.94 5.90
C TYR A 135 13.00 4.58 6.54
N LYS A 136 12.24 4.26 7.61
CA LYS A 136 12.43 2.99 8.32
C LYS A 136 12.07 1.81 7.41
N ASN A 137 12.97 0.85 7.39
CA ASN A 137 12.81 -0.45 6.75
C ASN A 137 12.79 -1.54 7.84
N LEU A 138 12.27 -2.73 7.53
CA LEU A 138 12.55 -3.89 8.37
C LEU A 138 14.07 -4.15 8.35
N ASP A 139 14.64 -4.39 9.52
CA ASP A 139 16.05 -4.75 9.63
C ASP A 139 16.28 -6.00 8.79
N GLN A 140 17.25 -5.97 7.87
CA GLN A 140 17.83 -7.23 7.43
C GLN A 140 18.31 -7.92 8.71
N ALA A 141 17.82 -9.12 9.00
CA ALA A 141 18.40 -9.94 10.05
C ALA A 141 19.92 -9.86 9.89
N PRO A 142 20.70 -9.64 10.97
CA PRO A 142 22.15 -9.58 10.84
C PRO A 142 22.57 -10.85 10.12
N THR A 143 23.19 -10.69 8.95
CA THR A 143 23.79 -11.79 8.21
C THR A 143 24.69 -12.49 9.21
N LYS A 144 24.29 -13.67 9.70
CA LYS A 144 25.19 -14.48 10.50
C LYS A 144 26.33 -14.80 9.56
N THR A 145 27.46 -14.12 9.74
CA THR A 145 28.74 -14.54 9.21
C THR A 145 28.97 -15.93 9.81
N SER A 146 28.71 -16.96 9.02
CA SER A 146 29.24 -18.28 9.28
C SER A 146 30.74 -18.22 8.97
N GLU A 147 31.51 -17.71 9.92
CA GLU A 147 32.89 -18.11 10.09
C GLU A 147 32.89 -19.44 10.84
N GLU A 148 33.04 -20.53 10.09
CA GLU A 148 33.83 -21.72 10.44
C GLU A 148 34.02 -22.58 9.18
#